data_AF-A0A7C4CK75-F1
#
_entry.id   AF-A0A7C4CK75-F1
#
_cell.length_a   1.000
_cell.length_b   1.000
_cell.length_c   1.000
_cell.angle_alpha   90.00
_cell.angle_beta   90.00
_cell.angle_gamma   90.00
#
_symmetry.space_group_name_H-M   'P 1'
#
loop_
_entity.id
_entity.type
_entity.pdbx_description
1 polymer ?
#
loop_
_entity_poly.entity_id
_entity_poly.type
_entity_poly.pdbx_seq_one_letter_code
_entity_poly.pdbx_strand_id
1 'polypeptide(L)'
;MLTRLEDLVNLNELEIKLPRFDVYKSFILPYRYDGDEIVDVLKVDEDIVKDWKKMLSNLHEFLIEGLTYGGSANLSEVEKIELINDLISIFLKIPLLRELLPTIVPSPLKLYLFYRLNETLSFEELKIKEDILDYVYAFYDRTVNERFTQTAISRFFDNIELCELVERCWFRIPADTRPGLNTCGLIPHILLSSAIAWALAVKEGLSRSEVAIITLATLLHDLGKPIRYTDHVNASKEIAKELLQDLLSREIINEVVRLIELHHADEPSIKVEIIRKADQISSRIDRLYNLFKNLLRDELEKLSKETGIDIYRGY
;
A
#
# COMPACT_ATOMS: atom_id res chain seq x y z
N MET A 1 19.73 -16.76 -14.05
CA MET A 1 20.62 -15.67 -13.63
C MET A 1 19.97 -14.38 -14.11
N LEU A 2 19.15 -13.74 -13.27
CA LEU A 2 18.47 -12.50 -13.62
C LEU A 2 19.54 -11.40 -13.70
N THR A 3 19.68 -10.79 -14.88
CA THR A 3 20.56 -9.64 -15.08
C THR A 3 19.99 -8.46 -14.29
N ARG A 4 20.79 -7.89 -13.37
CA ARG A 4 20.43 -6.68 -12.63
C ARG A 4 19.94 -5.60 -13.59
N LEU A 5 18.85 -4.94 -13.23
CA LEU A 5 18.39 -3.76 -13.95
C LEU A 5 19.48 -2.68 -13.89
N GLU A 6 19.82 -2.10 -15.03
CA GLU A 6 20.63 -0.89 -15.08
C GLU A 6 19.79 0.26 -14.44
N ASP A 7 20.44 1.11 -13.64
CA ASP A 7 19.85 2.25 -12.90
C ASP A 7 19.03 1.92 -11.62
N LEU A 8 19.44 0.91 -10.86
CA LEU A 8 18.86 0.66 -9.52
C LEU A 8 19.38 1.67 -8.50
N VAL A 9 18.46 2.32 -7.79
CA VAL A 9 18.76 3.18 -6.64
C VAL A 9 18.28 2.46 -5.40
N ASN A 10 19.17 2.24 -4.44
CA ASN A 10 18.80 1.67 -3.15
C ASN A 10 17.72 2.56 -2.52
N LEU A 11 16.65 1.97 -1.97
CA LEU A 11 15.57 2.73 -1.32
C LEU A 11 16.11 3.75 -0.31
N ASN A 12 17.17 3.42 0.41
CA ASN A 12 17.79 4.30 1.41
C ASN A 12 18.63 5.43 0.79
N GLU A 13 19.04 5.32 -0.46
CA GLU A 13 19.81 6.33 -1.20
C GLU A 13 18.92 7.33 -1.96
N LEU A 14 17.62 7.07 -2.07
CA LEU A 14 16.68 8.00 -2.70
C LEU A 14 16.73 9.38 -2.02
N GLU A 15 17.06 10.40 -2.81
CA GLU A 15 17.15 11.79 -2.36
C GLU A 15 15.76 12.31 -1.96
N ILE A 16 15.62 12.73 -0.71
CA ILE A 16 14.39 13.33 -0.19
C ILE A 16 14.32 14.78 -0.71
N LYS A 17 13.27 15.11 -1.47
CA LYS A 17 13.00 16.47 -1.95
C LYS A 17 11.66 16.93 -1.40
N LEU A 18 11.74 17.56 -0.24
CA LEU A 18 10.56 18.18 0.35
C LEU A 18 10.10 19.40 -0.49
N PRO A 19 8.80 19.64 -0.53
CA PRO A 19 8.19 20.88 -1.02
C PRO A 19 8.85 22.15 -0.53
N ARG A 20 8.72 23.24 -1.30
CA ARG A 20 9.05 24.60 -0.80
C ARG A 20 8.04 25.13 0.23
N PHE A 21 6.97 24.39 0.49
CA PHE A 21 5.91 24.73 1.42
C PHE A 21 5.71 23.61 2.43
N ASP A 22 5.16 23.93 3.59
CA ASP A 22 4.92 22.91 4.61
C ASP A 22 3.76 22.00 4.19
N VAL A 23 3.98 20.69 4.28
CA VAL A 23 2.93 19.68 4.09
C VAL A 23 2.39 19.27 5.45
N TYR A 24 1.06 19.17 5.52
CA TYR A 24 0.37 18.78 6.73
C TYR A 24 -0.54 17.59 6.47
N LYS A 25 -0.76 16.80 7.51
CA LYS A 25 -1.82 15.81 7.61
C LYS A 25 -2.86 16.34 8.60
N SER A 26 -4.09 16.47 8.14
CA SER A 26 -5.23 16.84 9.00
C SER A 26 -6.00 15.59 9.42
N PHE A 27 -6.64 15.63 10.58
CA PHE A 27 -7.41 14.51 11.12
C PHE A 27 -8.88 14.91 11.30
N ILE A 28 -9.79 14.04 10.84
CA ILE A 28 -11.24 14.23 11.04
C ILE A 28 -11.61 13.92 12.50
N LEU A 29 -10.95 12.91 13.08
CA LEU A 29 -11.02 12.59 14.50
C LEU A 29 -9.68 12.99 15.12
N PRO A 30 -9.66 13.75 16.23
CA PRO A 30 -8.41 14.20 16.84
C PRO A 30 -7.46 13.02 17.10
N TYR A 31 -6.21 13.17 16.67
CA TYR A 31 -5.18 12.13 16.77
C TYR A 31 -4.42 12.27 18.07
N ARG A 32 -4.08 11.15 18.71
CA ARG A 32 -3.21 11.15 19.88
C ARG A 32 -1.76 11.01 19.44
N TYR A 33 -0.99 12.05 19.68
CA TYR A 33 0.42 12.16 19.36
C TYR A 33 1.26 12.14 20.66
N ASP A 34 2.51 11.73 20.55
CA ASP A 34 3.57 11.69 21.57
C ASP A 34 3.18 12.17 22.99
N GLY A 35 2.97 11.23 23.92
CA GLY A 35 2.58 11.56 25.31
C GLY A 35 1.10 11.90 25.52
N ASP A 36 0.20 11.35 24.68
CA ASP A 36 -1.26 11.57 24.72
C ASP A 36 -1.72 13.00 24.36
N GLU A 37 -0.87 13.79 23.69
CA GLU A 37 -1.28 15.08 23.13
C GLU A 37 -2.33 14.89 22.04
N ILE A 38 -3.44 15.62 22.13
CA ILE A 38 -4.50 15.56 21.12
C ILE A 38 -4.23 16.64 20.08
N VAL A 39 -4.05 16.21 18.82
CA VAL A 39 -3.74 17.08 17.69
C VAL A 39 -4.75 16.91 16.55
N ASP A 40 -5.14 18.03 15.93
CA ASP A 40 -6.01 18.03 14.74
C ASP A 40 -5.20 18.06 13.43
N VAL A 41 -3.92 18.43 13.53
CA VAL A 41 -3.01 18.55 12.40
C VAL A 41 -1.58 18.19 12.81
N LEU A 42 -0.87 17.49 11.93
CA LEU A 42 0.56 17.20 12.07
C LEU A 42 1.31 17.64 10.82
N LYS A 43 2.49 18.23 11.02
CA LYS A 43 3.41 18.52 9.91
C LYS A 43 4.08 17.24 9.45
N VAL A 44 4.22 17.08 8.14
CA VAL A 44 5.07 16.07 7.53
C VAL A 44 6.50 16.59 7.59
N ASP A 45 7.30 16.02 8.48
CA ASP A 45 8.72 16.32 8.66
C ASP A 45 9.62 15.33 7.90
N GLU A 46 10.93 15.53 7.98
CA GLU A 46 11.89 14.63 7.34
C GLU A 46 11.93 13.24 8.02
N ASP A 47 11.62 13.17 9.32
CA ASP A 47 11.69 11.93 10.08
C ASP A 47 10.57 10.97 9.68
N ILE A 48 9.36 11.46 9.40
CA ILE A 48 8.30 10.61 8.85
C ILE A 48 8.62 10.12 7.42
N VAL A 49 9.38 10.89 6.63
CA VAL A 49 9.86 10.44 5.31
C VAL A 49 10.95 9.38 5.44
N LYS A 50 11.82 9.47 6.46
CA LYS A 50 12.78 8.40 6.80
C LYS A 50 12.06 7.13 7.25
N ASP A 51 11.03 7.27 8.09
CA ASP A 51 10.16 6.16 8.49
C ASP A 51 9.50 5.51 7.27
N TRP A 52 9.04 6.30 6.29
CA TRP A 52 8.51 5.77 5.03
C TRP A 52 9.54 4.92 4.27
N LYS A 53 10.79 5.40 4.13
CA LYS A 53 11.87 4.63 3.48
C LYS A 53 12.19 3.34 4.23
N LYS A 54 12.22 3.40 5.57
CA LYS A 54 12.40 2.22 6.43
C LYS A 54 11.25 1.23 6.27
N MET A 55 10.01 1.71 6.18
CA MET A 55 8.82 0.90 5.93
C MET A 55 8.91 0.19 4.57
N LEU A 56 9.30 0.89 3.50
CA LEU A 56 9.49 0.30 2.17
C LEU A 56 10.60 -0.76 2.16
N SER A 57 11.67 -0.55 2.93
CA SER A 57 12.74 -1.57 3.08
C SER A 57 12.22 -2.84 3.77
N ASN A 58 11.41 -2.68 4.84
CA ASN A 58 10.75 -3.81 5.49
C ASN A 58 9.73 -4.50 4.58
N LEU A 59 9.03 -3.75 3.71
CA LEU A 59 8.14 -4.32 2.70
C LEU A 59 8.93 -5.20 1.73
N HIS A 60 10.08 -4.76 1.23
CA HIS A 60 10.90 -5.56 0.33
C HIS A 60 11.32 -6.89 0.98
N GLU A 61 11.82 -6.84 2.22
CA GLU A 61 12.17 -8.05 2.97
C GLU A 61 10.95 -8.96 3.18
N PHE A 62 9.79 -8.38 3.52
CA PHE A 62 8.55 -9.14 3.69
C PHE A 62 8.12 -9.85 2.39
N LEU A 63 8.29 -9.22 1.23
CA LEU A 63 7.99 -9.84 -0.07
C LEU A 63 8.92 -11.01 -0.37
N ILE A 64 10.22 -10.87 -0.10
CA ILE A 64 11.21 -11.96 -0.28
C ILE A 64 10.84 -13.16 0.60
N GLU A 65 10.60 -12.92 1.89
CA GLU A 65 10.26 -13.98 2.84
C GLU A 65 8.92 -14.63 2.50
N GLY A 66 7.92 -13.85 2.10
CA GLY A 66 6.61 -14.35 1.70
C GLY A 66 6.66 -15.21 0.44
N LEU A 67 7.40 -14.80 -0.58
CA LEU A 67 7.59 -15.58 -1.80
C LEU A 67 8.42 -16.84 -1.57
N THR A 68 9.41 -16.78 -0.67
CA THR A 68 10.23 -17.94 -0.31
C THR A 68 9.40 -18.99 0.43
N TYR A 69 8.62 -18.56 1.43
CA TYR A 69 7.76 -19.45 2.18
C TYR A 69 6.58 -19.99 1.35
N GLY A 70 5.98 -19.13 0.52
CA GLY A 70 4.85 -19.48 -0.35
C GLY A 70 5.21 -20.36 -1.55
N GLY A 71 6.42 -20.90 -1.62
CA GLY A 71 6.80 -21.84 -2.68
C GLY A 71 6.91 -21.23 -4.07
N SER A 72 7.27 -19.93 -4.19
CA SER A 72 7.19 -19.18 -5.46
C SER A 72 7.91 -19.79 -6.68
N ALA A 73 8.79 -20.77 -6.49
CA ALA A 73 9.39 -21.56 -7.57
C ALA A 73 8.36 -22.44 -8.33
N ASN A 74 7.23 -22.78 -7.70
CA ASN A 74 6.17 -23.62 -8.27
C ASN A 74 5.03 -22.79 -8.90
N LEU A 75 4.99 -21.48 -8.64
CA LEU A 75 3.92 -20.60 -9.10
C LEU A 75 4.14 -20.18 -10.55
N SER A 76 3.06 -20.09 -11.33
CA SER A 76 3.09 -19.37 -12.60
C SER A 76 3.41 -17.89 -12.38
N GLU A 77 3.88 -17.20 -13.42
CA GLU A 77 4.23 -15.79 -13.33
C GLU A 77 3.04 -14.92 -12.88
N VAL A 78 1.82 -15.25 -13.34
CA VAL A 78 0.59 -14.54 -12.93
C VAL A 78 0.26 -14.78 -11.46
N GLU A 79 0.38 -16.02 -10.97
CA GLU A 79 0.15 -16.35 -9.56
C GLU A 79 1.17 -15.67 -8.65
N LYS A 80 2.41 -15.52 -9.12
CA LYS A 80 3.46 -14.79 -8.41
C LYS A 80 3.11 -13.30 -8.27
N ILE A 81 2.60 -12.66 -9.32
CA ILE A 81 2.15 -11.26 -9.29
C ILE A 81 0.96 -11.10 -8.33
N GLU A 82 -0.01 -12.01 -8.38
CA GLU A 82 -1.15 -12.00 -7.46
C GLU A 82 -0.72 -12.17 -6.00
N LEU A 83 0.22 -13.08 -5.72
CA LEU A 83 0.76 -13.25 -4.37
C LEU A 83 1.49 -11.97 -3.90
N ILE A 84 2.27 -11.32 -4.76
CA ILE A 84 2.89 -10.03 -4.44
C ILE A 84 1.82 -8.96 -4.12
N ASN A 85 0.74 -8.87 -4.90
CA ASN A 85 -0.36 -7.94 -4.63
C ASN A 85 -0.97 -8.16 -3.24
N ASP A 86 -1.21 -9.42 -2.88
CA ASP A 86 -1.73 -9.79 -1.56
C ASP A 86 -0.75 -9.43 -0.45
N LEU A 87 0.54 -9.76 -0.62
CA LEU A 87 1.56 -9.49 0.38
C LEU A 87 1.75 -7.99 0.62
N ILE A 88 1.80 -7.16 -0.42
CA ILE A 88 1.84 -5.69 -0.28
C ILE A 88 0.60 -5.22 0.49
N SER A 89 -0.58 -5.70 0.11
CA SER A 89 -1.85 -5.30 0.73
C SER A 89 -1.93 -5.70 2.20
N ILE A 90 -1.40 -6.85 2.57
CA ILE A 90 -1.37 -7.37 3.95
C ILE A 90 -0.34 -6.60 4.78
N PHE A 91 0.87 -6.39 4.24
CA PHE A 91 1.92 -5.65 4.93
C PHE A 91 1.46 -4.24 5.33
N LEU A 92 0.83 -3.53 4.38
CA LEU A 92 0.28 -2.19 4.60
C LEU A 92 -0.88 -2.15 5.60
N LYS A 93 -1.43 -3.32 5.96
CA LYS A 93 -2.49 -3.48 6.96
C LYS A 93 -1.99 -4.04 8.29
N ILE A 94 -0.69 -4.32 8.46
CA ILE A 94 -0.12 -4.89 9.71
C ILE A 94 -0.63 -4.21 10.98
N PRO A 95 -0.74 -2.87 11.09
CA PRO A 95 -1.28 -2.22 12.29
C PRO A 95 -2.71 -2.67 12.65
N LEU A 96 -3.52 -3.04 11.66
CA LEU A 96 -4.87 -3.57 11.83
C LEU A 96 -4.92 -5.06 12.21
N LEU A 97 -3.77 -5.75 12.14
CA LEU A 97 -3.65 -7.18 12.40
C LEU A 97 -3.21 -7.48 13.84
N ARG A 98 -3.06 -6.44 14.67
CA ARG A 98 -2.70 -6.59 16.08
C ARG A 98 -3.80 -7.36 16.80
N GLU A 99 -3.46 -8.55 17.25
CA GLU A 99 -4.35 -9.39 18.03
C GLU A 99 -4.21 -9.04 19.51
N LEU A 100 -5.35 -8.95 20.20
CA LEU A 100 -5.36 -8.80 21.67
C LEU A 100 -4.74 -10.02 22.36
N LEU A 101 -4.84 -11.20 21.73
CA LEU A 101 -4.39 -12.49 22.23
C LEU A 101 -3.78 -13.30 21.07
N PRO A 102 -2.54 -13.00 20.64
CA PRO A 102 -1.92 -13.55 19.42
C PRO A 102 -1.74 -15.07 19.43
N THR A 103 -1.85 -15.71 20.59
CA THR A 103 -1.69 -17.15 20.77
C THR A 103 -3.01 -17.93 20.84
N ILE A 104 -4.17 -17.25 20.83
CA ILE A 104 -5.47 -17.89 21.10
C ILE A 104 -6.37 -17.91 19.86
N VAL A 105 -6.50 -16.78 19.15
CA VAL A 105 -7.30 -16.72 17.90
C VAL A 105 -6.60 -15.80 16.89
N PRO A 106 -6.21 -16.31 15.71
CA PRO A 106 -5.67 -15.49 14.66
C PRO A 106 -6.76 -14.59 14.06
N SER A 107 -6.40 -13.38 13.69
CA SER A 107 -7.26 -12.46 12.96
C SER A 107 -7.62 -13.05 11.59
N PRO A 108 -8.82 -12.74 11.04
CA PRO A 108 -9.22 -13.21 9.72
C PRO A 108 -8.22 -12.90 8.61
N LEU A 109 -7.47 -11.81 8.74
CA LEU A 109 -6.44 -11.40 7.78
C LEU A 109 -5.13 -12.19 7.93
N LYS A 110 -4.72 -12.58 9.15
CA LYS A 110 -3.63 -13.56 9.34
C LYS A 110 -4.05 -14.94 8.79
N LEU A 111 -5.30 -15.35 9.02
CA LEU A 111 -5.85 -16.58 8.40
C LEU A 111 -5.81 -16.52 6.87
N TYR A 112 -6.19 -15.39 6.28
CA TYR A 112 -6.09 -15.17 4.84
C TYR A 112 -4.65 -15.29 4.35
N LEU A 113 -3.69 -14.66 5.04
CA LEU A 113 -2.27 -14.81 4.71
C LEU A 113 -1.83 -16.27 4.75
N PHE A 114 -2.19 -17.01 5.79
CA PHE A 114 -1.83 -18.43 5.94
C PHE A 114 -2.39 -19.26 4.80
N TYR A 115 -3.63 -18.98 4.40
CA TYR A 115 -4.23 -19.61 3.23
C TYR A 115 -3.45 -19.29 1.95
N ARG A 116 -3.11 -18.02 1.71
CA ARG A 116 -2.40 -17.59 0.49
C ARG A 116 -0.98 -18.14 0.39
N LEU A 117 -0.32 -18.31 1.53
CA LEU A 117 1.06 -18.80 1.61
C LEU A 117 1.17 -20.33 1.63
N ASN A 118 0.07 -21.06 1.85
CA ASN A 118 0.14 -22.51 1.99
C ASN A 118 -0.37 -23.23 0.74
N GLU A 119 0.56 -23.59 -0.15
CA GLU A 119 0.27 -24.37 -1.37
C GLU A 119 -0.40 -25.73 -1.08
N THR A 120 -0.21 -26.28 0.14
CA THR A 120 -0.73 -27.61 0.51
C THR A 120 -2.14 -27.60 1.07
N LEU A 121 -2.71 -26.43 1.42
CA LEU A 121 -4.07 -26.36 1.96
C LEU A 121 -5.08 -26.11 0.84
N SER A 122 -5.60 -27.18 0.25
CA SER A 122 -6.77 -27.06 -0.59
C SER A 122 -8.02 -26.83 0.28
N PHE A 123 -8.91 -25.92 -0.13
CA PHE A 123 -10.22 -25.74 0.51
C PHE A 123 -11.03 -27.05 0.54
N GLU A 124 -10.72 -28.00 -0.35
CA GLU A 124 -11.38 -29.30 -0.43
C GLU A 124 -11.03 -30.24 0.73
N GLU A 125 -9.80 -30.19 1.25
CA GLU A 125 -9.42 -30.92 2.47
C GLU A 125 -10.06 -30.31 3.74
N LEU A 126 -10.43 -29.03 3.66
CA LEU A 126 -11.02 -28.26 4.76
C LEU A 126 -12.55 -28.26 4.77
N LYS A 127 -13.20 -28.70 3.69
CA LYS A 127 -14.67 -28.82 3.55
C LYS A 127 -15.33 -29.80 4.54
N ILE A 128 -14.55 -30.49 5.35
CA ILE A 128 -15.00 -31.63 6.18
C ILE A 128 -15.62 -31.19 7.52
N LYS A 129 -15.69 -29.89 7.84
CA LYS A 129 -16.22 -29.44 9.14
C LYS A 129 -17.52 -28.63 8.99
N GLU A 130 -18.59 -29.15 9.61
CA GLU A 130 -19.91 -28.49 9.67
C GLU A 130 -19.91 -27.22 10.56
N ASP A 131 -18.93 -27.09 11.47
CA ASP A 131 -18.77 -25.96 12.37
C ASP A 131 -17.55 -25.08 12.00
N ILE A 132 -17.79 -23.76 11.87
CA ILE A 132 -16.77 -22.76 11.51
C ILE A 132 -15.68 -22.59 12.59
N LEU A 133 -16.01 -22.77 13.87
CA LEU A 133 -15.05 -22.71 14.97
C LEU A 133 -14.13 -23.93 14.92
N ASP A 134 -14.69 -25.12 14.71
CA ASP A 134 -13.87 -26.34 14.58
C ASP A 134 -12.94 -26.26 13.36
N TYR A 135 -13.39 -25.58 12.29
CA TYR A 135 -12.56 -25.25 11.14
C TYR A 135 -11.42 -24.31 11.53
N VAL A 136 -11.72 -23.18 12.18
CA VAL A 136 -10.71 -22.20 12.60
C VAL A 136 -9.67 -22.86 13.53
N TYR A 137 -10.10 -23.68 14.49
CA TYR A 137 -9.18 -24.37 15.41
C TYR A 137 -8.30 -25.40 14.70
N ALA A 138 -8.87 -26.25 13.83
CA ALA A 138 -8.06 -27.23 13.10
C ALA A 138 -7.10 -26.60 12.10
N PHE A 139 -7.53 -25.52 11.45
CA PHE A 139 -6.66 -24.72 10.58
C PHE A 139 -5.53 -24.09 11.40
N TYR A 140 -5.85 -23.53 12.57
CA TYR A 140 -4.86 -22.92 13.47
C TYR A 140 -3.82 -23.93 13.97
N ASP A 141 -4.25 -25.07 14.50
CA ASP A 141 -3.33 -26.08 15.04
C ASP A 141 -2.38 -26.62 13.97
N ARG A 142 -2.89 -26.95 12.78
CA ARG A 142 -2.06 -27.50 11.69
C ARG A 142 -1.17 -26.45 11.01
N THR A 143 -1.66 -25.23 10.85
CA THR A 143 -1.01 -24.23 9.99
C THR A 143 -0.20 -23.23 10.79
N VAL A 144 -0.70 -22.81 11.95
CA VAL A 144 -0.11 -21.72 12.73
C VAL A 144 0.86 -22.25 13.76
N ASN A 145 0.44 -23.23 14.58
CA ASN A 145 1.26 -23.79 15.64
C ASN A 145 2.44 -24.63 15.11
N GLU A 146 2.21 -25.50 14.12
CA GLU A 146 3.25 -26.41 13.63
C GLU A 146 4.20 -25.76 12.59
N ARG A 147 3.74 -24.75 11.85
CA ARG A 147 4.47 -24.27 10.65
C ARG A 147 4.74 -22.78 10.59
N PHE A 148 3.88 -21.90 11.11
CA PHE A 148 4.02 -20.45 10.86
C PHE A 148 4.82 -19.73 11.94
N THR A 149 4.57 -19.99 13.22
CA THR A 149 5.27 -19.30 14.33
C THR A 149 6.79 -19.43 14.26
N GLN A 150 7.30 -20.46 13.59
CA GLN A 150 8.72 -20.73 13.40
C GLN A 150 9.32 -20.14 12.11
N THR A 151 8.53 -19.40 11.31
CA THR A 151 8.97 -18.88 10.01
C THR A 151 9.56 -17.49 10.10
N ALA A 152 10.38 -17.13 9.12
CA ALA A 152 10.90 -15.77 9.02
C ALA A 152 9.80 -14.74 8.72
N ILE A 153 8.69 -15.13 8.07
CA ILE A 153 7.59 -14.20 7.77
C ILE A 153 6.71 -13.88 8.99
N SER A 154 6.61 -14.76 9.99
CA SER A 154 5.81 -14.50 11.20
C SER A 154 6.32 -13.32 12.00
N ARG A 155 7.64 -13.10 12.00
CA ARG A 155 8.30 -12.00 12.72
C ARG A 155 7.74 -10.62 12.36
N PHE A 156 7.21 -10.44 11.15
CA PHE A 156 6.67 -9.16 10.70
C PHE A 156 5.32 -8.83 11.38
N PHE A 157 4.59 -9.83 11.86
CA PHE A 157 3.30 -9.64 12.52
C PHE A 157 3.42 -9.47 14.04
N ASP A 158 4.50 -9.98 14.62
CA ASP A 158 4.74 -9.92 16.07
C ASP A 158 5.74 -8.82 16.46
N ASN A 159 6.35 -8.15 15.47
CA ASN A 159 7.26 -7.04 15.70
C ASN A 159 6.48 -5.73 15.97
N ILE A 160 6.46 -5.33 17.24
CA ILE A 160 5.81 -4.09 17.71
C ILE A 160 6.40 -2.85 17.03
N GLU A 161 7.73 -2.77 16.90
CA GLU A 161 8.39 -1.61 16.29
C GLU A 161 8.00 -1.45 14.82
N LEU A 162 7.86 -2.56 14.09
CA LEU A 162 7.37 -2.54 12.72
C LEU A 162 5.91 -2.13 12.65
N CYS A 163 5.05 -2.65 13.54
CA CYS A 163 3.64 -2.26 13.60
C CYS A 163 3.53 -0.74 13.81
N GLU A 164 4.25 -0.19 14.79
CA GLU A 164 4.27 1.23 15.09
C GLU A 164 4.85 2.06 13.94
N LEU A 165 5.88 1.55 13.24
CA LEU A 165 6.44 2.19 12.05
C LEU A 165 5.41 2.33 10.93
N VAL A 166 4.73 1.23 10.59
CA VAL A 166 3.69 1.22 9.55
C VAL A 166 2.51 2.09 9.99
N GLU A 167 2.13 2.05 11.27
CA GLU A 167 1.06 2.87 11.85
C GLU A 167 1.37 4.37 11.73
N ARG A 168 2.58 4.80 12.08
CA ARG A 168 3.01 6.20 11.89
C ARG A 168 2.90 6.62 10.43
N CYS A 169 3.34 5.78 9.50
CA CYS A 169 3.20 6.05 8.06
C CYS A 169 1.73 6.14 7.63
N TRP A 170 0.87 5.28 8.19
CA TRP A 170 -0.57 5.25 7.94
C TRP A 170 -1.25 6.57 8.29
N PHE A 171 -0.95 7.08 9.48
CA PHE A 171 -1.63 8.24 10.03
C PHE A 171 -1.00 9.57 9.66
N ARG A 172 0.33 9.65 9.46
CA ARG A 172 1.04 10.94 9.31
C ARG A 172 1.29 11.36 7.87
N ILE A 173 1.13 10.48 6.88
CA ILE A 173 1.41 10.78 5.47
C ILE A 173 0.10 10.99 4.71
N PRO A 174 -0.19 12.19 4.20
CA PRO A 174 -1.42 12.45 3.47
C PRO A 174 -1.36 11.92 2.02
N ALA A 175 -2.51 11.54 1.47
CA ALA A 175 -2.64 11.19 0.04
C ALA A 175 -2.63 12.42 -0.88
N ASP A 176 -3.04 13.58 -0.35
CA ASP A 176 -3.12 14.88 -1.02
C ASP A 176 -2.52 15.95 -0.13
N THR A 177 -1.77 16.89 -0.70
CA THR A 177 -1.09 17.95 0.07
C THR A 177 -1.90 19.23 0.18
N ARG A 178 -3.02 19.35 -0.56
CA ARG A 178 -3.85 20.55 -0.57
C ARG A 178 -4.54 20.75 0.78
N PRO A 179 -4.59 22.00 1.28
CA PRO A 179 -5.35 22.33 2.47
C PRO A 179 -6.80 21.83 2.39
N GLY A 180 -7.22 21.08 3.41
CA GLY A 180 -8.57 20.54 3.54
C GLY A 180 -8.86 19.25 2.76
N LEU A 181 -7.96 18.82 1.86
CA LEU A 181 -8.04 17.53 1.16
C LEU A 181 -7.02 16.50 1.68
N ASN A 182 -6.15 16.93 2.59
CA ASN A 182 -5.10 16.18 3.26
C ASN A 182 -5.60 15.31 4.45
N THR A 183 -6.90 15.03 4.51
CA THR A 183 -7.53 14.25 5.58
C THR A 183 -7.46 12.74 5.36
N CYS A 184 -7.27 12.27 4.12
CA CYS A 184 -7.00 10.86 3.84
C CYS A 184 -5.49 10.55 3.89
N GLY A 185 -5.14 9.38 4.43
CA GLY A 185 -3.77 8.87 4.43
C GLY A 185 -3.38 8.26 3.08
N LEU A 186 -2.09 8.27 2.75
CA LEU A 186 -1.60 7.72 1.49
C LEU A 186 -1.84 6.20 1.37
N ILE A 187 -1.62 5.45 2.45
CA ILE A 187 -1.79 4.00 2.44
C ILE A 187 -3.26 3.57 2.21
N PRO A 188 -4.28 4.08 2.94
CA PRO A 188 -5.67 3.73 2.63
C PRO A 188 -6.05 4.15 1.20
N HIS A 189 -5.53 5.27 0.70
CA HIS A 189 -5.76 5.70 -0.69
C HIS A 189 -5.26 4.66 -1.71
N ILE A 190 -3.99 4.23 -1.64
CA ILE A 190 -3.44 3.25 -2.59
C ILE A 190 -4.12 1.87 -2.49
N LEU A 191 -4.53 1.47 -1.28
CA LEU A 191 -5.27 0.22 -1.07
C LEU A 191 -6.68 0.28 -1.69
N LEU A 192 -7.35 1.42 -1.59
CA LEU A 192 -8.67 1.63 -2.19
C LEU A 192 -8.57 1.74 -3.72
N SER A 193 -7.59 2.51 -4.21
CA SER A 193 -7.31 2.64 -5.64
C SER A 193 -7.05 1.29 -6.28
N SER A 194 -6.22 0.43 -5.66
CA SER A 194 -5.92 -0.90 -6.22
C SER A 194 -7.13 -1.84 -6.22
N ALA A 195 -7.95 -1.81 -5.18
CA ALA A 195 -9.19 -2.61 -5.12
C ALA A 195 -10.19 -2.17 -6.21
N ILE A 196 -10.33 -0.86 -6.46
CA ILE A 196 -11.18 -0.34 -7.53
C ILE A 196 -10.60 -0.71 -8.89
N ALA A 197 -9.29 -0.59 -9.09
CA ALA A 197 -8.62 -0.94 -10.34
C ALA A 197 -8.82 -2.43 -10.69
N TRP A 198 -8.67 -3.31 -9.69
CA TRP A 198 -8.98 -4.74 -9.83
C TRP A 198 -10.42 -4.96 -10.30
N ALA A 199 -11.40 -4.35 -9.61
CA ALA A 199 -12.82 -4.52 -9.93
C ALA A 199 -13.18 -4.00 -11.33
N LEU A 200 -12.59 -2.87 -11.73
CA LEU A 200 -12.75 -2.32 -13.06
C LEU A 200 -12.13 -3.23 -14.13
N ALA A 201 -10.90 -3.70 -13.92
CA ALA A 201 -10.22 -4.58 -14.87
C ALA A 201 -10.97 -5.91 -15.09
N VAL A 202 -11.49 -6.50 -14.01
CA VAL A 202 -12.35 -7.70 -14.09
C VAL A 202 -13.64 -7.39 -14.85
N LYS A 203 -14.28 -6.25 -14.57
CA LYS A 203 -15.51 -5.83 -15.26
C LYS A 203 -15.31 -5.61 -16.76
N GLU A 204 -14.17 -5.06 -17.17
CA GLU A 204 -13.80 -4.86 -18.58
C GLU A 204 -13.38 -6.18 -19.27
N GLY A 205 -13.39 -7.31 -18.56
CA GLY A 205 -13.10 -8.63 -19.12
C GLY A 205 -11.62 -8.84 -19.46
N LEU A 206 -10.71 -8.11 -18.80
CA LEU A 206 -9.28 -8.27 -19.00
C LEU A 206 -8.79 -9.64 -18.51
N SER A 207 -7.69 -10.12 -19.07
CA SER A 207 -7.09 -11.39 -18.66
C SER A 207 -6.59 -11.34 -17.21
N ARG A 208 -6.51 -12.50 -16.56
CA ARG A 208 -5.98 -12.63 -15.18
C ARG A 208 -4.60 -11.96 -15.02
N SER A 209 -3.73 -12.12 -16.02
CA SER A 209 -2.40 -11.48 -16.06
C SER A 209 -2.50 -9.95 -16.07
N GLU A 210 -3.35 -9.40 -16.95
CA GLU A 210 -3.54 -7.95 -17.04
C GLU A 210 -4.14 -7.37 -15.76
N VAL A 211 -5.13 -8.05 -15.17
CA VAL A 211 -5.72 -7.67 -13.88
C VAL A 211 -4.65 -7.63 -12.79
N ALA A 212 -3.81 -8.67 -12.71
CA ALA A 212 -2.75 -8.75 -11.71
C ALA A 212 -1.71 -7.62 -11.85
N ILE A 213 -1.29 -7.31 -13.09
CA ILE A 213 -0.34 -6.23 -13.40
C ILE A 213 -0.94 -4.85 -13.10
N ILE A 214 -2.19 -4.60 -13.49
CA ILE A 214 -2.89 -3.33 -13.21
C ILE A 214 -3.01 -3.12 -11.70
N THR A 215 -3.36 -4.17 -10.96
CA THR A 215 -3.48 -4.12 -9.50
C THR A 215 -2.13 -3.77 -8.87
N LEU A 216 -1.05 -4.41 -9.33
CA LEU A 216 0.31 -4.16 -8.84
C LEU A 216 0.76 -2.73 -9.14
N ALA A 217 0.58 -2.27 -10.37
CA ALA A 217 0.91 -0.89 -10.75
C ALA A 217 0.13 0.12 -9.89
N THR A 218 -1.14 -0.14 -9.62
CA THR A 218 -1.98 0.74 -8.79
C THR A 218 -1.56 0.74 -7.32
N LEU A 219 -1.09 -0.38 -6.76
CA LEU A 219 -0.54 -0.40 -5.40
C LEU A 219 0.74 0.43 -5.27
N LEU A 220 1.52 0.55 -6.34
CA LEU A 220 2.85 1.15 -6.33
C LEU A 220 2.89 2.60 -6.86
N HIS A 221 1.86 3.05 -7.60
CA HIS A 221 1.91 4.29 -8.40
C HIS A 221 2.23 5.58 -7.64
N ASP A 222 1.96 5.58 -6.34
CA ASP A 222 1.96 6.76 -5.49
C ASP A 222 2.94 6.67 -4.31
N LEU A 223 3.71 5.58 -4.22
CA LEU A 223 4.66 5.36 -3.12
C LEU A 223 5.80 6.39 -3.08
N GLY A 224 6.03 7.09 -4.19
CA GLY A 224 7.03 8.14 -4.32
C GLY A 224 6.62 9.49 -3.72
N LYS A 225 5.33 9.71 -3.41
CA LYS A 225 4.82 11.00 -2.91
C LYS A 225 5.60 11.51 -1.68
N PRO A 226 5.85 10.71 -0.64
CA PRO A 226 6.52 11.21 0.56
C PRO A 226 7.99 11.58 0.31
N ILE A 227 8.64 10.97 -0.69
CA ILE A 227 10.05 11.18 -1.01
C ILE A 227 10.25 12.38 -1.93
N ARG A 228 9.43 12.50 -2.98
CA ARG A 228 9.49 13.58 -3.98
C ARG A 228 8.09 13.97 -4.43
N TYR A 229 7.42 14.88 -3.74
CA TYR A 229 6.03 15.24 -4.07
C TYR A 229 5.84 15.77 -5.51
N THR A 230 6.73 16.66 -5.97
CA THR A 230 6.70 17.25 -7.33
C THR A 230 7.03 16.25 -8.44
N ASP A 231 7.68 15.15 -8.10
CA ASP A 231 8.26 14.19 -9.05
C ASP A 231 7.95 12.75 -8.59
N HIS A 232 6.77 12.58 -7.98
CA HIS A 232 6.41 11.35 -7.29
C HIS A 232 6.28 10.18 -8.25
N VAL A 233 5.95 10.45 -9.53
CA VAL A 233 5.91 9.44 -10.58
C VAL A 233 7.28 8.80 -10.76
N ASN A 234 8.34 9.59 -10.94
CA ASN A 234 9.70 9.06 -11.09
C ASN A 234 10.17 8.35 -9.82
N ALA A 235 9.88 8.92 -8.64
CA ALA A 235 10.16 8.24 -7.38
C ALA A 235 9.43 6.90 -7.24
N SER A 236 8.15 6.82 -7.65
CA SER A 236 7.37 5.59 -7.60
C SER A 236 7.89 4.53 -8.58
N LYS A 237 8.37 4.94 -9.76
CA LYS A 237 9.05 4.03 -10.70
C LYS A 237 10.32 3.42 -10.11
N GLU A 238 11.16 4.24 -9.47
CA GLU A 238 12.39 3.77 -8.81
C GLU A 238 12.08 2.82 -7.65
N ILE A 239 11.10 3.16 -6.81
CA ILE A 239 10.62 2.30 -5.72
C ILE A 239 10.08 0.98 -6.28
N ALA A 240 9.26 1.03 -7.34
CA ALA A 240 8.68 -0.19 -7.93
C ALA A 240 9.75 -1.11 -8.51
N LYS A 241 10.78 -0.57 -9.19
CA LYS A 241 11.91 -1.37 -9.68
C LYS A 241 12.64 -2.05 -8.52
N GLU A 242 12.96 -1.30 -7.48
CA GLU A 242 13.73 -1.78 -6.33
C GLU A 242 12.94 -2.79 -5.47
N LEU A 243 11.63 -2.63 -5.31
CA LEU A 243 10.77 -3.58 -4.58
C LEU A 243 10.56 -4.89 -5.33
N LEU A 244 10.55 -4.85 -6.67
CA LEU A 244 10.18 -6.00 -7.51
C LEU A 244 11.38 -6.69 -8.15
N GLN A 245 12.58 -6.09 -8.08
CA GLN A 245 13.80 -6.70 -8.58
C GLN A 245 14.01 -8.07 -7.93
N ASP A 246 14.54 -9.01 -8.70
CA ASP A 246 14.75 -10.40 -8.28
C ASP A 246 13.46 -11.18 -7.91
N LEU A 247 12.31 -10.51 -7.80
CA LEU A 247 11.00 -11.12 -7.54
C LEU A 247 10.25 -11.41 -8.84
N LEU A 248 10.33 -10.52 -9.84
CA LEU A 248 9.61 -10.64 -11.11
C LEU A 248 10.55 -10.56 -12.32
N SER A 249 10.03 -10.98 -13.49
CA SER A 249 10.72 -10.84 -14.77
C SER A 249 10.90 -9.36 -15.13
N ARG A 250 11.94 -9.04 -15.91
CA ARG A 250 12.22 -7.66 -16.34
C ARG A 250 11.07 -7.11 -17.18
N GLU A 251 10.44 -7.96 -17.96
CA GLU A 251 9.29 -7.64 -18.81
C GLU A 251 8.11 -7.15 -17.97
N ILE A 252 7.77 -7.85 -16.88
CA ILE A 252 6.69 -7.45 -15.98
C ILE A 252 7.04 -6.18 -15.21
N ILE A 253 8.27 -6.07 -14.70
CA ILE A 253 8.70 -4.85 -13.99
C ILE A 253 8.60 -3.64 -14.92
N ASN A 254 9.04 -3.76 -16.17
CA ASN A 254 8.94 -2.69 -17.16
C ASN A 254 7.49 -2.31 -17.48
N GLU A 255 6.58 -3.28 -17.59
CA GLU A 255 5.16 -3.01 -17.80
C GLU A 255 4.53 -2.28 -16.59
N VAL A 256 4.83 -2.73 -15.37
CA VAL A 256 4.38 -2.05 -14.13
C VAL A 256 4.89 -0.61 -14.08
N VAL A 257 6.20 -0.41 -14.33
CA VAL A 257 6.83 0.90 -14.35
C VAL A 257 6.23 1.80 -15.43
N ARG A 258 5.95 1.26 -16.62
CA ARG A 258 5.27 1.99 -17.71
C ARG A 258 3.87 2.42 -17.28
N LEU A 259 3.09 1.55 -16.65
CA LEU A 259 1.75 1.91 -16.17
C LEU A 259 1.80 3.00 -15.09
N ILE A 260 2.79 2.94 -14.19
CA ILE A 260 3.06 4.00 -13.22
C ILE A 260 3.49 5.28 -13.93
N GLU A 261 4.26 5.24 -15.01
CA GLU A 261 4.64 6.45 -15.75
C GLU A 261 3.42 7.16 -16.37
N LEU A 262 2.51 6.37 -16.93
CA LEU A 262 1.44 6.86 -17.78
C LEU A 262 0.14 7.18 -17.05
N HIS A 263 0.03 6.94 -15.74
CA HIS A 263 -1.25 7.10 -15.04
C HIS A 263 -1.76 8.56 -14.99
N HIS A 264 -0.87 9.56 -15.15
CA HIS A 264 -1.23 10.98 -15.34
C HIS A 264 -1.28 11.42 -16.81
N ALA A 265 -0.85 10.57 -17.74
CA ALA A 265 -0.80 10.90 -19.16
C ALA A 265 -2.15 10.64 -19.85
N ASP A 266 -2.45 11.42 -20.88
CA ASP A 266 -3.59 11.18 -21.78
C ASP A 266 -3.24 10.10 -22.83
N GLU A 267 -2.78 8.93 -22.38
CA GLU A 267 -2.50 7.80 -23.26
C GLU A 267 -3.76 6.94 -23.48
N PRO A 268 -4.14 6.65 -24.74
CA PRO A 268 -5.29 5.81 -25.05
C PRO A 268 -4.97 4.32 -24.86
N SER A 269 -4.87 3.89 -23.61
CA SER A 269 -4.72 2.50 -23.21
C SER A 269 -5.76 2.13 -22.15
N ILE A 270 -6.48 1.03 -22.36
CA ILE A 270 -7.51 0.56 -21.41
C ILE A 270 -6.92 0.34 -20.01
N LYS A 271 -5.67 -0.15 -19.92
CA LYS A 271 -4.98 -0.36 -18.64
C LYS A 271 -4.73 0.97 -17.92
N VAL A 272 -4.26 1.97 -18.65
CA VAL A 272 -3.99 3.33 -18.13
C VAL A 272 -5.31 4.00 -17.71
N GLU A 273 -6.36 3.84 -18.52
CA GLU A 273 -7.69 4.38 -18.21
C GLU A 273 -8.26 3.77 -16.93
N ILE A 274 -8.10 2.46 -16.72
CA ILE A 274 -8.53 1.78 -15.49
C ILE A 274 -7.81 2.35 -14.27
N ILE A 275 -6.48 2.49 -14.31
CA ILE A 275 -5.70 3.04 -13.18
C ILE A 275 -6.13 4.47 -12.89
N ARG A 276 -6.21 5.32 -13.92
CA ARG A 276 -6.64 6.71 -13.79
C ARG A 276 -8.06 6.83 -13.22
N LYS A 277 -8.98 5.99 -13.69
CA LYS A 277 -10.36 5.96 -13.20
C LYS A 277 -10.42 5.49 -11.76
N ALA A 278 -9.62 4.50 -11.38
CA ALA A 278 -9.53 4.01 -10.02
C ALA A 278 -9.00 5.07 -9.05
N ASP A 279 -7.90 5.75 -9.40
CA ASP A 279 -7.37 6.87 -8.63
C ASP A 279 -8.41 8.01 -8.50
N GLN A 280 -9.08 8.38 -9.59
CA GLN A 280 -10.13 9.41 -9.55
C GLN A 280 -11.30 9.04 -8.64
N ILE A 281 -11.76 7.79 -8.66
CA ILE A 281 -12.84 7.32 -7.78
C ILE A 281 -12.38 7.31 -6.33
N SER A 282 -11.18 6.77 -6.06
CA SER A 282 -10.57 6.74 -4.73
C SER A 282 -10.42 8.15 -4.16
N SER A 283 -9.79 9.05 -4.93
CA SER A 283 -9.65 10.47 -4.62
C SER A 283 -10.99 11.17 -4.32
N ARG A 284 -12.08 10.82 -5.02
CA ARG A 284 -13.41 11.40 -4.77
C ARG A 284 -14.00 10.93 -3.45
N ILE A 285 -13.77 9.68 -3.06
CA ILE A 285 -14.20 9.10 -1.78
C ILE A 285 -13.38 9.74 -0.65
N ASP A 286 -12.06 9.77 -0.81
CA ASP A 286 -11.09 10.21 0.18
C ASP A 286 -11.22 11.69 0.57
N ARG A 287 -11.38 12.55 -0.44
CA ARG A 287 -11.22 14.00 -0.27
C ARG A 287 -12.47 14.70 0.23
N LEU A 288 -13.58 13.97 0.39
CA LEU A 288 -14.91 14.51 0.74
C LEU A 288 -15.19 15.84 0.04
N TYR A 289 -14.81 15.96 -1.23
CA TYR A 289 -14.61 17.26 -1.90
C TYR A 289 -15.87 18.13 -1.87
N ASN A 290 -17.05 17.52 -1.95
CA ASN A 290 -18.33 18.23 -1.86
C ASN A 290 -18.54 18.86 -0.47
N LEU A 291 -18.15 18.15 0.59
CA LEU A 291 -18.22 18.67 1.97
C LEU A 291 -17.25 19.85 2.13
N PHE A 292 -15.99 19.68 1.68
CA PHE A 292 -14.99 20.74 1.63
C PHE A 292 -15.51 21.98 0.90
N LYS A 293 -16.03 21.78 -0.32
CA LYS A 293 -16.52 22.86 -1.19
C LYS A 293 -17.69 23.62 -0.56
N ASN A 294 -18.55 22.94 0.18
CA ASN A 294 -19.75 23.54 0.77
C ASN A 294 -19.49 24.21 2.13
N LEU A 295 -18.51 23.74 2.90
CA LEU A 295 -18.26 24.23 4.27
C LEU A 295 -17.08 25.20 4.37
N LEU A 296 -15.97 24.93 3.66
CA LEU A 296 -14.68 25.58 3.94
C LEU A 296 -14.17 26.43 2.77
N ARG A 297 -14.81 26.37 1.61
CA ARG A 297 -14.30 27.02 0.38
C ARG A 297 -14.14 28.53 0.55
N ASP A 298 -15.17 29.23 1.02
CA ASP A 298 -15.16 30.69 1.08
C ASP A 298 -14.11 31.20 2.09
N GLU A 299 -13.98 30.50 3.22
CA GLU A 299 -12.96 30.80 4.24
C GLU A 299 -11.54 30.56 3.72
N LEU A 300 -11.31 29.45 3.01
CA LEU A 300 -10.02 29.13 2.42
C LEU A 300 -9.68 30.06 1.25
N GLU A 301 -10.64 30.45 0.42
CA GLU A 301 -10.42 31.43 -0.65
C GLU A 301 -10.08 32.82 -0.09
N LYS A 302 -10.69 33.19 1.03
CA LYS A 302 -10.34 34.40 1.78
C LYS A 302 -8.92 34.29 2.33
N LEU A 303 -8.61 33.20 3.03
CA LEU A 303 -7.27 32.96 3.58
C LEU A 303 -6.19 32.93 2.49
N SER A 304 -6.50 32.31 1.35
CA SER A 304 -5.67 32.26 0.14
C SER A 304 -5.33 33.66 -0.37
N LYS A 305 -6.31 34.56 -0.44
CA LYS A 305 -6.11 35.96 -0.84
C LYS A 305 -5.29 36.74 0.19
N GLU A 306 -5.50 36.49 1.47
CA GLU A 306 -4.80 37.17 2.58
C GLU A 306 -3.33 36.71 2.70
N THR A 307 -3.07 35.44 2.44
CA THR A 307 -1.73 34.81 2.61
C THR A 307 -0.95 34.69 1.30
N GLY A 308 -1.61 34.83 0.15
CA GLY A 308 -1.03 34.58 -1.18
C GLY A 308 -0.82 33.08 -1.50
N ILE A 309 -1.34 32.17 -0.67
CA ILE A 309 -1.23 30.71 -0.86
C ILE A 309 -2.30 30.24 -1.84
N ASP A 310 -1.91 29.57 -2.93
CA ASP A 310 -2.85 28.95 -3.87
C ASP A 310 -3.40 27.63 -3.30
N ILE A 311 -4.64 27.66 -2.83
CA ILE A 311 -5.35 26.50 -2.25
C ILE A 311 -5.77 25.46 -3.29
N TYR A 312 -5.71 25.81 -4.58
CA TYR A 312 -6.05 24.91 -5.69
C TYR A 312 -4.83 24.19 -6.25
N ARG A 313 -3.62 24.71 -5.99
CA ARG A 313 -2.36 24.01 -6.27
C ARG A 313 -2.13 22.90 -5.25
N GLY A 314 -2.61 21.72 -5.62
CA GLY A 314 -1.97 20.48 -5.21
C GLY A 314 -0.77 20.23 -6.11
N TYR A 315 0.11 19.34 -5.67
CA TYR A 315 1.07 18.73 -6.57
C TYR A 315 0.39 18.05 -7.75
#